data_AF-A0A6I3WLB1-F1
#
_entry.id   AF-A0A6I3WLB1-F1
#
_cell.length_a   1.000
_cell.length_b   1.000
_cell.length_c   1.000
_cell.angle_alpha   90.00
_cell.angle_beta   90.00
_cell.angle_gamma   90.00
#
_symmetry.space_group_name_H-M   'P 1'
#
loop_
_entity.id
_entity.type
_entity.pdbx_description
1 polymer ?
#
loop_
_entity_poly.entity_id
_entity_poly.type
_entity_poly.pdbx_seq_one_letter_code
_entity_poly.pdbx_strand_id
1 'polypeptide(L)'
;MKARIEKKLSKRLVLLYPYNYGHAWIDKDHSELAYDQNSRVRHCPSVGGEYDSYTGDSNEVYTAWASWLMHWPWHGPFEEYPHGHEHAMFPNTEGFRPTTRNLLKLAADCELTSKENP
;
A
#
# COMPACT_ATOMS: atom_id res chain seq x y z
N MET A 1 -1.65 2.87 -15.43
CA MET A 1 -1.65 1.40 -15.19
C MET A 1 -2.97 0.81 -15.68
N LYS A 2 -3.07 -0.45 -16.13
CA LYS A 2 -4.38 -1.07 -16.47
C LYS A 2 -5.03 -1.67 -15.20
N ALA A 3 -6.35 -1.59 -15.05
CA ALA A 3 -7.07 -2.14 -13.88
C ALA A 3 -6.78 -3.63 -13.59
N ARG A 4 -6.65 -4.46 -14.64
CA ARG A 4 -6.26 -5.88 -14.48
C ARG A 4 -4.88 -6.07 -13.83
N ILE A 5 -3.97 -5.12 -14.07
CA ILE A 5 -2.61 -5.15 -13.52
C ILE A 5 -2.65 -4.70 -12.07
N GLU A 6 -3.39 -3.65 -11.74
CA GLU A 6 -3.66 -3.25 -10.35
C GLU A 6 -4.18 -4.44 -9.54
N LYS A 7 -5.25 -5.11 -10.00
CA LYS A 7 -5.77 -6.31 -9.35
C LYS A 7 -4.71 -7.39 -9.12
N LYS A 8 -3.86 -7.64 -10.12
CA LYS A 8 -2.78 -8.64 -10.03
C LYS A 8 -1.73 -8.22 -8.99
N LEU A 9 -1.39 -6.94 -8.95
CA LEU A 9 -0.41 -6.40 -8.01
C LEU A 9 -0.97 -6.35 -6.59
N SER A 10 -2.22 -5.96 -6.38
CA SER A 10 -2.90 -6.02 -5.08
C SER A 10 -2.88 -7.44 -4.52
N LYS A 11 -3.24 -8.44 -5.33
CA LYS A 11 -3.15 -9.86 -4.92
C LYS A 11 -1.74 -10.28 -4.56
N ARG A 12 -0.75 -9.85 -5.35
CA ARG A 12 0.65 -10.19 -5.09
C ARG A 12 1.16 -9.53 -3.82
N LEU A 13 0.78 -8.29 -3.57
CA LEU A 13 1.16 -7.53 -2.38
C LEU A 13 0.63 -8.18 -1.11
N VAL A 14 -0.66 -8.54 -1.06
CA VAL A 14 -1.26 -9.24 0.09
C VAL A 14 -0.51 -10.53 0.44
N LEU A 15 0.00 -11.24 -0.58
CA LEU A 15 0.81 -12.45 -0.37
C LEU A 15 2.25 -12.16 0.09
N LEU A 16 2.82 -11.02 -0.31
CA LEU A 16 4.20 -10.66 0.00
C LEU A 16 4.35 -9.95 1.33
N TYR A 17 3.35 -9.15 1.72
CA TYR A 17 3.38 -8.35 2.95
C TYR A 17 2.08 -8.47 3.74
N PRO A 18 1.72 -9.69 4.20
CA PRO A 18 0.51 -9.92 4.99
C PRO A 18 0.53 -9.22 6.35
N TYR A 19 1.69 -8.83 6.90
CA TYR A 19 1.73 -8.05 8.14
C TYR A 19 0.85 -6.79 8.05
N ASN A 20 1.01 -6.00 6.97
CA ASN A 20 0.22 -4.79 6.78
C ASN A 20 -1.05 -5.01 5.92
N TYR A 21 -1.05 -6.02 5.04
CA TYR A 21 -2.15 -6.21 4.07
C TYR A 21 -2.94 -7.50 4.26
N GLY A 22 -2.68 -8.28 5.31
CA GLY A 22 -3.32 -9.57 5.55
C GLY A 22 -4.82 -9.48 5.87
N HIS A 23 -5.26 -8.31 6.33
CA HIS A 23 -6.67 -8.01 6.59
C HIS A 23 -7.41 -7.48 5.34
N ALA A 24 -6.75 -7.39 4.18
CA ALA A 24 -7.38 -6.91 2.96
C ALA A 24 -8.60 -7.76 2.60
N TRP A 25 -9.72 -7.08 2.35
CA TRP A 25 -10.98 -7.72 1.98
C TRP A 25 -11.20 -7.65 0.46
N ILE A 26 -12.06 -8.53 -0.06
CA ILE A 26 -12.35 -8.58 -1.51
C ILE A 26 -13.55 -7.71 -1.80
N ASP A 27 -13.32 -6.64 -2.54
CA ASP A 27 -14.37 -5.71 -2.94
C ASP A 27 -15.23 -6.28 -4.07
N LYS A 28 -16.55 -6.18 -3.95
CA LYS A 28 -17.47 -6.64 -5.01
C LYS A 28 -17.57 -5.64 -6.16
N ASP A 29 -17.25 -4.39 -5.90
CA ASP A 29 -17.36 -3.30 -6.87
C ASP A 29 -16.10 -3.16 -7.74
N HIS A 30 -16.15 -2.19 -8.65
CA HIS A 30 -15.00 -1.80 -9.47
C HIS A 30 -14.05 -0.98 -8.60
N SER A 31 -12.74 -1.17 -8.77
CA SER A 31 -11.79 -0.17 -8.25
C SER A 31 -11.96 1.17 -8.98
N GLU A 32 -11.56 2.27 -8.36
CA GLU A 32 -11.54 3.61 -8.99
C GLU A 32 -10.89 3.57 -10.38
N LEU A 33 -9.72 2.93 -10.49
CA LEU A 33 -9.03 2.77 -11.77
C LEU A 33 -9.84 1.96 -12.80
N ALA A 34 -10.62 0.98 -12.36
CA ALA A 34 -11.49 0.21 -13.24
C ALA A 34 -12.70 1.04 -13.69
N TYR A 35 -13.26 1.87 -12.81
CA TYR A 35 -14.32 2.82 -13.15
C TYR A 35 -13.84 3.83 -14.20
N ASP A 36 -12.71 4.50 -13.94
CA ASP A 36 -12.11 5.48 -14.85
C ASP A 36 -11.81 4.92 -16.25
N GLN A 37 -11.43 3.64 -16.30
CA GLN A 37 -11.11 2.94 -17.55
C GLN A 37 -12.33 2.31 -18.24
N ASN A 38 -13.53 2.48 -17.67
CA ASN A 38 -14.74 1.78 -18.09
C ASN A 38 -14.52 0.25 -18.24
N SER A 39 -13.78 -0.31 -17.28
CA SER A 39 -13.33 -1.69 -17.25
C SER A 39 -14.17 -2.50 -16.27
N ARG A 40 -14.55 -3.71 -16.64
CA ARG A 40 -15.35 -4.63 -15.79
C ARG A 40 -14.53 -5.39 -14.74
N VAL A 41 -13.34 -4.89 -14.41
CA VAL A 41 -12.47 -5.55 -13.42
C VAL A 41 -13.00 -5.25 -12.02
N ARG A 42 -13.37 -6.31 -11.30
CA ARG A 42 -13.90 -6.30 -9.92
C ARG A 42 -13.08 -7.20 -9.02
N HIS A 43 -13.41 -7.33 -7.73
CA HIS A 43 -12.79 -8.30 -6.82
C HIS A 43 -11.30 -8.02 -6.64
N CYS A 44 -10.97 -6.75 -6.50
CA CYS A 44 -9.65 -6.31 -6.06
C CYS A 44 -9.55 -6.49 -4.54
N PRO A 45 -8.41 -6.96 -4.01
CA PRO A 45 -8.11 -6.79 -2.60
C PRO A 45 -8.04 -5.30 -2.25
N SER A 46 -8.77 -4.92 -1.21
CA SER A 46 -8.91 -3.56 -0.72
C SER A 46 -8.63 -3.48 0.78
N VAL A 47 -8.21 -2.31 1.24
CA VAL A 47 -7.93 -1.96 2.64
C VAL A 47 -8.55 -0.60 2.95
N GLY A 48 -8.73 -0.27 4.23
CA GLY A 48 -9.50 0.90 4.63
C GLY A 48 -10.99 0.60 4.77
N GLY A 49 -11.78 1.65 4.94
CA GLY A 49 -13.17 1.59 5.38
C GLY A 49 -13.35 1.34 6.88
N GLU A 50 -12.27 1.33 7.67
CA GLU A 50 -12.35 1.22 9.11
C GLU A 50 -12.89 2.52 9.73
N TYR A 51 -13.76 2.38 10.72
CA TYR A 51 -14.32 3.50 11.47
C TYR A 51 -13.27 4.09 12.41
N ASP A 52 -13.00 5.39 12.26
CA ASP A 52 -12.18 6.16 13.18
C ASP A 52 -13.08 6.83 14.22
N SER A 53 -12.96 6.37 15.47
CA SER A 53 -13.75 6.88 16.59
C SER A 53 -13.38 8.29 17.04
N TYR A 54 -12.21 8.80 16.62
CA TYR A 54 -11.77 10.16 16.94
C TYR A 54 -12.42 11.19 16.02
N THR A 55 -12.45 10.90 14.71
CA THR A 55 -13.06 11.79 13.70
C THR A 55 -14.57 11.55 13.54
N GLY A 56 -15.06 10.35 13.85
CA GLY A 56 -16.44 9.95 13.65
C GLY A 56 -16.77 9.51 12.22
N ASP A 57 -15.75 9.37 11.37
CA ASP A 57 -15.86 8.97 9.97
C ASP A 57 -15.11 7.67 9.70
N SER A 58 -15.44 7.00 8.59
CA SER A 58 -14.63 5.90 8.06
C SER A 58 -13.46 6.44 7.24
N ASN A 59 -12.30 5.82 7.36
CA ASN A 59 -11.18 6.11 6.47
C ASN A 59 -11.51 5.67 5.02
N GLU A 60 -10.81 6.28 4.06
CA GLU A 60 -11.01 5.98 2.65
C GLU A 60 -10.65 4.53 2.31
N VAL A 61 -11.41 3.93 1.39
CA VAL A 61 -11.16 2.59 0.87
C VAL A 61 -10.24 2.68 -0.34
N TYR A 62 -9.17 1.91 -0.34
CA TYR A 62 -8.24 1.80 -1.47
C TYR A 62 -8.03 0.35 -1.86
N THR A 63 -7.69 0.10 -3.13
CA THR A 63 -7.08 -1.19 -3.46
C THR A 63 -5.75 -1.32 -2.71
N ALA A 64 -5.37 -2.55 -2.32
CA ALA A 64 -4.12 -2.76 -1.58
C ALA A 64 -2.90 -2.17 -2.32
N TRP A 65 -2.88 -2.26 -3.66
CA TRP A 65 -1.82 -1.66 -4.46
C TRP A 65 -1.86 -0.12 -4.48
N ALA A 66 -3.04 0.49 -4.54
CA ALA A 66 -3.17 1.95 -4.46
C ALA A 66 -2.70 2.45 -3.08
N SER A 67 -3.14 1.80 -2.00
CA SER A 67 -2.63 2.04 -0.63
C SER A 67 -1.10 1.96 -0.58
N TRP A 68 -0.50 0.90 -1.15
CA TRP A 68 0.96 0.75 -1.15
C TRP A 68 1.69 1.84 -1.92
N LEU A 69 1.17 2.25 -3.08
CA LEU A 69 1.76 3.36 -3.85
C LEU A 69 1.77 4.67 -3.05
N MET A 70 0.77 4.87 -2.20
CA MET A 70 0.67 6.06 -1.35
C MET A 70 1.53 5.97 -0.08
N HIS A 71 1.89 4.78 0.39
CA HIS A 71 2.49 4.63 1.74
C HIS A 71 3.84 3.89 1.78
N TRP A 72 4.34 3.33 0.67
CA TRP A 72 5.62 2.61 0.68
C TRP A 72 6.82 3.36 1.29
N PRO A 73 6.96 4.71 1.18
CA PRO A 73 8.05 5.43 1.82
C PRO A 73 8.06 5.33 3.35
N TRP A 74 6.91 5.13 3.98
CA TRP A 74 6.77 5.06 5.44
C TRP A 74 6.85 3.64 5.99
N HIS A 75 6.86 2.63 5.11
CA HIS A 75 7.03 1.23 5.49
C HIS A 75 8.44 0.73 5.27
N GLY A 76 9.15 1.29 4.28
CA GLY A 76 10.51 0.88 3.96
C GLY A 76 11.55 1.37 4.96
N PRO A 77 12.79 0.83 4.89
CA PRO A 77 13.91 1.21 5.77
C PRO A 77 14.53 2.54 5.31
N PHE A 78 13.71 3.58 5.18
CA PHE A 78 14.15 4.91 4.76
C PHE A 78 14.36 5.77 6.00
N GLU A 79 15.53 6.39 6.10
CA GLU A 79 15.86 7.25 7.22
C GLU A 79 15.14 8.60 7.11
N GLU A 80 14.78 9.19 8.25
CA GLU A 80 14.15 10.51 8.30
C GLU A 80 15.08 11.61 7.76
N TYR A 81 14.53 12.55 7.00
CA TYR A 81 15.26 13.70 6.47
C TYR A 81 14.52 15.02 6.71
N PRO A 82 15.25 16.12 7.01
CA PRO A 82 16.69 16.17 7.29
C PRO A 82 17.04 15.66 8.69
N HIS A 83 18.13 14.90 8.82
CA HIS A 83 18.54 14.27 10.08
C HIS A 83 18.72 15.28 11.22
N GLY A 84 18.18 14.95 12.39
CA GLY A 84 18.39 15.72 13.63
C GLY A 84 17.62 17.05 13.69
N HIS A 85 16.69 17.30 12.77
CA HIS A 85 15.78 18.43 12.85
C HIS A 85 14.55 18.08 13.69
N GLU A 86 14.01 19.04 14.45
CA GLU A 86 12.78 18.89 15.25
C GLU A 86 11.51 18.59 14.43
N HIS A 87 11.64 18.56 13.09
CA HIS A 87 10.57 18.30 12.13
C HIS A 87 10.99 17.23 11.10
N ALA A 88 12.01 16.43 11.42
CA ALA A 88 12.49 15.32 10.59
C ALA A 88 11.46 14.17 10.60
N MET A 89 10.35 14.33 9.88
CA MET A 89 9.22 13.39 9.90
C MET A 89 9.02 12.70 8.54
N PHE A 90 9.85 13.03 7.54
CA PHE A 90 9.69 12.53 6.17
C PHE A 90 10.79 11.53 5.81
N PRO A 91 10.44 10.37 5.23
CA PRO A 91 11.42 9.38 4.80
C PRO A 91 12.24 9.89 3.60
N ASN A 92 13.56 9.74 3.69
CA ASN A 92 14.46 9.98 2.56
C ASN A 92 14.38 8.83 1.57
N THR A 93 13.73 9.07 0.45
CA THR A 93 13.60 8.11 -0.64
C THR A 93 14.59 8.35 -1.78
N GLU A 94 15.56 9.25 -1.59
CA GLU A 94 16.56 9.55 -2.60
C GLU A 94 17.33 8.28 -3.01
N GLY A 95 17.48 8.07 -4.31
CA GLY A 95 18.11 6.87 -4.87
C GLY A 95 17.17 5.66 -5.01
N PHE A 96 16.01 5.62 -4.33
CA PHE A 96 15.01 4.60 -4.57
C PHE A 96 14.17 4.91 -5.81
N ARG A 97 14.12 3.98 -6.75
CA ARG A 97 13.25 4.08 -7.93
C ARG A 97 11.98 3.26 -7.70
N PRO A 98 10.79 3.87 -7.53
CA PRO A 98 9.55 3.16 -7.22
C PRO A 98 8.93 2.48 -8.45
N THR A 99 9.72 1.63 -9.11
CA THR A 99 9.21 0.73 -10.15
C THR A 99 8.41 -0.39 -9.51
N THR A 100 7.45 -0.98 -10.23
CA THR A 100 6.64 -2.10 -9.72
C THR A 100 7.49 -3.24 -9.16
N ARG A 101 8.60 -3.58 -9.83
CA ARG A 101 9.52 -4.63 -9.38
C ARG A 101 10.18 -4.26 -8.04
N ASN A 102 10.66 -3.02 -7.91
CA ASN A 102 11.34 -2.56 -6.70
C ASN A 102 10.35 -2.44 -5.53
N LEU A 103 9.13 -1.97 -5.78
CA LEU A 103 8.07 -1.86 -4.77
C LEU A 103 7.63 -3.21 -4.24
N LEU A 104 7.50 -4.23 -5.10
CA LEU A 104 7.18 -5.59 -4.65
C LEU A 104 8.34 -6.22 -3.88
N LYS A 105 9.59 -5.94 -4.28
CA LYS A 105 10.76 -6.37 -3.52
C LYS A 105 10.77 -5.73 -2.13
N LEU A 106 10.57 -4.41 -2.06
CA LEU A 106 10.48 -3.66 -0.82
C LEU A 106 9.41 -4.24 0.12
N ALA A 107 8.22 -4.55 -0.39
CA ALA A 107 7.15 -5.15 0.42
C ALA A 107 7.57 -6.50 1.03
N ALA A 108 8.27 -7.34 0.26
CA ALA A 108 8.79 -8.61 0.76
C ALA A 108 9.88 -8.40 1.83
N ASP A 109 10.75 -7.42 1.62
CA ASP A 109 11.80 -7.07 2.58
C ASP A 109 11.18 -6.54 3.90
N CYS A 110 10.13 -5.71 3.82
CA CYS A 110 9.39 -5.21 4.99
C CYS A 110 8.75 -6.35 5.80
N GLU A 111 8.16 -7.34 5.13
CA GLU A 111 7.56 -8.52 5.78
C GLU A 111 8.60 -9.38 6.50
N LEU A 112 9.83 -9.46 5.97
CA LEU A 112 10.91 -10.17 6.64
C LEU A 112 11.32 -9.41 7.91
N THR A 113 11.49 -8.09 7.82
CA THR A 113 11.83 -7.24 8.97
C THR A 113 10.75 -7.28 10.06
N SER A 114 9.46 -7.26 9.70
CA SER A 114 8.37 -7.35 10.69
C SER A 114 8.30 -8.70 11.41
N LYS A 115 8.92 -9.76 10.87
CA LYS A 115 9.04 -11.06 11.54
C LYS A 115 10.24 -11.15 12.46
N GLU A 116 11.30 -10.41 12.15
CA GLU A 116 12.51 -10.35 12.98
C GLU A 116 12.29 -9.50 14.24
N ASN A 117 11.36 -8.53 14.19
CA ASN A 117 10.96 -7.68 15.31
C ASN A 117 9.43 -7.78 15.55
N PRO A 118 8.94 -8.86 16.18
CA PRO A 118 7.51 -9.12 16.37
C PRO A 118 6.81 -8.20 17.37
#